data_AF-A0A2P8VVC1-F1
#
_entry.id   AF-A0A2P8VVC1-F1
#
_cell.length_a   1.000
_cell.length_b   1.000
_cell.length_c   1.000
_cell.angle_alpha   90.00
_cell.angle_beta   90.00
_cell.angle_gamma   90.00
#
_symmetry.space_group_name_H-M   'P 1'
#
loop_
_entity.id
_entity.type
_entity.pdbx_description
1 polymer ?
#
loop_
_entity_poly.entity_id
_entity_poly.type
_entity_poly.pdbx_seq_one_letter_code
_entity_poly.pdbx_strand_id
1 'polypeptide(L)'
;SPTLSESLGAYDLGATLRPITDPGQTPRGLNYAVKKSFLASVGGFDPQLGRVGKNLLSNEELHLTQQALEAGFEVLFVPQARVAHNVAPERLYRRWFLRRSWWQGISECYREHLSHTLTGQRLQVRGLCLLRGLVKALKSWQDPALRFENLVYAYGQLGYVFSGLRHLAPRPRARTCP
;
A
#
# COMPACT_ATOMS: atom_id res chain seq x y z
N SER A 1 -2.93 13.20 -13.14
CA SER A 1 -1.99 12.98 -12.03
C SER A 1 -1.47 11.55 -12.11
N PRO A 2 -0.16 11.35 -12.30
CA PRO A 2 0.46 10.03 -12.41
C PRO A 2 0.23 9.13 -11.18
N THR A 3 0.29 9.71 -9.98
CA THR A 3 0.11 8.97 -8.72
C THR A 3 -1.33 8.53 -8.49
N LEU A 4 -2.32 9.34 -8.91
CA LEU A 4 -3.73 8.95 -8.80
C LEU A 4 -4.10 7.86 -9.81
N SER A 5 -3.51 7.86 -11.02
CA SER A 5 -3.74 6.78 -11.99
C SER A 5 -3.23 5.42 -11.49
N GLU A 6 -2.15 5.40 -10.71
CA GLU A 6 -1.66 4.15 -10.10
C GLU A 6 -2.68 3.54 -9.13
N SER A 7 -3.42 4.38 -8.39
CA SER A 7 -4.52 3.92 -7.53
C SER A 7 -5.64 3.28 -8.35
N LEU A 8 -5.78 3.66 -9.61
CA LEU A 8 -6.73 3.08 -10.57
C LEU A 8 -6.15 1.87 -11.33
N GLY A 9 -4.94 1.42 -11.00
CA GLY A 9 -4.33 0.23 -11.60
C GLY A 9 -3.33 0.51 -12.73
N ALA A 10 -3.01 1.77 -13.03
CA ALA A 10 -1.91 2.08 -13.95
C ALA A 10 -0.58 1.59 -13.37
N TYR A 11 0.22 0.95 -14.21
CA TYR A 11 1.52 0.39 -13.83
C TYR A 11 2.32 0.05 -15.09
N ASP A 12 3.56 0.54 -15.16
CA ASP A 12 4.49 0.28 -16.25
C ASP A 12 5.93 0.49 -15.74
N LEU A 13 6.84 -0.45 -16.04
CA LEU A 13 8.27 -0.38 -15.70
C LEU A 13 9.18 -0.34 -16.95
N GLY A 14 8.59 -0.23 -18.15
CA GLY A 14 9.29 -0.09 -19.42
C GLY A 14 8.97 -1.21 -20.42
N ALA A 15 9.73 -1.23 -21.51
CA ALA A 15 9.47 -2.14 -22.64
C ALA A 15 10.18 -3.50 -22.55
N THR A 16 11.06 -3.69 -21.57
CA THR A 16 11.91 -4.89 -21.45
C THR A 16 11.53 -5.75 -20.25
N LEU A 17 11.71 -7.06 -20.41
CA LEU A 17 11.67 -7.97 -19.28
C LEU A 17 12.79 -7.59 -18.31
N ARG A 18 12.47 -7.46 -17.03
CA ARG A 18 13.46 -7.04 -16.02
C ARG A 18 13.16 -7.64 -14.65
N PRO A 19 14.20 -7.89 -13.85
CA PRO A 19 14.02 -8.27 -12.46
C PRO A 19 13.42 -7.11 -11.67
N ILE A 20 12.52 -7.46 -10.76
CA ILE A 20 12.04 -6.62 -9.67
C ILE A 20 12.95 -6.91 -8.48
N THR A 21 13.67 -5.90 -7.99
CA THR A 21 14.56 -6.01 -6.83
C THR A 21 14.07 -5.18 -5.64
N ASP A 22 13.05 -4.35 -5.84
CA ASP A 22 12.37 -3.56 -4.82
C ASP A 22 10.91 -4.01 -4.73
N PRO A 23 10.42 -4.47 -3.56
CA PRO A 23 9.00 -4.79 -3.37
C PRO A 23 8.06 -3.65 -3.78
N GLY A 24 8.49 -2.39 -3.70
CA GLY A 24 7.70 -1.24 -4.16
C GLY A 24 7.34 -1.26 -5.65
N GLN A 25 8.09 -2.04 -6.44
CA GLN A 25 7.84 -2.24 -7.87
C GLN A 25 6.85 -3.39 -8.14
N THR A 26 6.21 -3.97 -7.13
CA THR A 26 5.24 -5.06 -7.32
C THR A 26 4.10 -4.68 -8.28
N PRO A 27 3.77 -5.52 -9.28
CA PRO A 27 2.63 -5.28 -10.16
C PRO A 27 1.31 -5.31 -9.38
N ARG A 28 0.28 -4.69 -9.96
CA ARG A 28 -1.05 -4.62 -9.34
C ARG A 28 -1.68 -6.02 -9.36
N GLY A 29 -2.44 -6.38 -8.31
CA GLY A 29 -3.09 -7.71 -8.21
C GLY A 29 -3.96 -8.12 -9.39
N LEU A 30 -4.48 -7.15 -10.17
CA LEU A 30 -5.20 -7.39 -11.42
C LEU A 30 -4.34 -8.03 -12.54
N ASN A 31 -3.01 -8.05 -12.39
CA ASN A 31 -2.04 -8.63 -13.31
C ASN A 31 -0.82 -9.18 -12.55
N TYR A 32 -1.08 -10.08 -11.60
CA TYR A 32 -0.04 -10.69 -10.76
C TYR A 32 -0.14 -12.21 -10.86
N ALA A 33 0.99 -12.87 -11.10
CA ALA A 33 1.07 -14.32 -11.20
C ALA A 33 2.18 -14.84 -10.28
N VAL A 34 1.92 -15.96 -9.62
CA VAL A 34 2.86 -16.59 -8.69
C VAL A 34 2.82 -18.10 -8.82
N LYS A 35 3.96 -18.75 -8.64
CA LYS A 35 4.03 -20.22 -8.62
C LYS A 35 3.24 -20.75 -7.43
N LYS A 36 2.34 -21.71 -7.68
CA LYS A 36 1.56 -22.39 -6.63
C LYS A 36 2.45 -22.97 -5.52
N SER A 37 3.60 -23.55 -5.89
CA SER A 37 4.55 -24.12 -4.93
C SER A 37 5.12 -23.08 -3.97
N PHE A 38 5.46 -21.89 -4.48
CA PHE A 38 5.95 -20.79 -3.65
C PHE A 38 4.83 -20.22 -2.76
N LEU A 39 3.63 -20.00 -3.32
CA LEU A 39 2.49 -19.54 -2.53
C LEU A 39 2.18 -20.50 -1.37
N ALA A 40 2.27 -21.82 -1.61
CA ALA A 40 2.10 -22.83 -0.56
C ALA A 40 3.23 -22.82 0.48
N SER A 41 4.48 -22.60 0.07
CA SER A 41 5.63 -22.59 0.99
C SER A 41 5.62 -21.42 1.97
N VAL A 42 4.96 -20.31 1.61
CA VAL A 42 4.86 -19.12 2.48
C VAL A 42 3.50 -18.99 3.20
N GLY A 43 2.64 -20.01 3.08
CA GLY A 43 1.35 -20.04 3.79
C GLY A 43 0.21 -19.27 3.13
N GLY A 44 0.38 -18.82 1.88
CA GLY A 44 -0.64 -18.08 1.13
C GLY A 44 -0.59 -16.56 1.33
N PHE A 45 -1.70 -15.89 1.00
CA PHE A 45 -1.86 -14.46 1.24
C PHE A 45 -2.31 -14.20 2.68
N ASP A 46 -1.82 -13.11 3.29
CA ASP A 46 -2.29 -12.69 4.61
C ASP A 46 -3.70 -12.07 4.50
N PRO A 47 -4.75 -12.69 5.07
CA PRO A 47 -6.11 -12.20 4.96
C PRO A 47 -6.34 -10.86 5.66
N GLN A 48 -5.42 -10.41 6.53
CA GLN A 48 -5.47 -9.11 7.18
C GLN A 48 -4.91 -7.97 6.30
N LEU A 49 -4.26 -8.30 5.18
CA LEU A 49 -3.96 -7.36 4.09
C LEU A 49 -5.02 -7.37 2.99
N GLY A 50 -5.85 -8.41 2.94
CA GLY A 50 -6.93 -8.56 1.97
C GLY A 50 -8.17 -7.73 2.27
N ARG A 51 -8.96 -7.47 1.23
CA ARG A 51 -10.23 -6.74 1.38
C ARG A 51 -11.25 -7.59 2.12
N VAL A 52 -11.76 -7.07 3.23
CA VAL A 52 -12.84 -7.67 4.02
C VAL A 52 -14.03 -6.72 4.06
N GLY A 53 -15.18 -7.21 3.57
CA GLY A 53 -16.42 -6.44 3.49
C GLY A 53 -16.25 -5.14 2.70
N LYS A 54 -16.37 -3.99 3.38
CA LYS A 54 -16.30 -2.66 2.77
C LYS A 54 -14.94 -1.98 2.95
N ASN A 55 -13.94 -2.59 3.58
CA ASN A 55 -12.63 -1.96 3.68
C ASN A 55 -11.88 -2.02 2.33
N LEU A 56 -10.88 -1.14 2.16
CA LEU A 56 -10.05 -1.10 0.94
C LEU A 56 -8.60 -1.48 1.25
N LEU A 57 -8.42 -2.44 2.16
CA LEU A 57 -7.10 -3.02 2.45
C LEU A 57 -6.42 -3.51 1.16
N SER A 58 -5.09 -3.52 1.17
CA SER A 58 -4.26 -3.90 0.03
C SER A 58 -2.89 -4.40 0.50
N ASN A 59 -1.99 -4.62 -0.47
CA ASN A 59 -0.59 -5.02 -0.28
C ASN A 59 -0.37 -6.52 -0.04
N GLU A 60 -1.37 -7.36 -0.30
CA GLU A 60 -1.20 -8.82 -0.32
C GLU A 60 -0.09 -9.22 -1.29
N GLU A 61 -0.13 -8.72 -2.54
CA GLU A 61 0.88 -9.04 -3.55
C GLU A 61 2.25 -8.42 -3.21
N LEU A 62 2.25 -7.19 -2.67
CA LEU A 62 3.49 -6.52 -2.30
C LEU A 62 4.20 -7.26 -1.16
N HIS A 63 3.44 -7.73 -0.17
CA HIS A 63 3.98 -8.56 0.91
C HIS A 63 4.51 -9.89 0.38
N LEU A 64 3.77 -10.55 -0.52
CA LEU A 64 4.20 -11.79 -1.15
C LEU A 64 5.47 -11.62 -2.00
N THR A 65 5.58 -10.53 -2.76
CA THR A 65 6.79 -10.18 -3.50
C THR A 65 7.96 -9.89 -2.57
N GLN A 66 7.73 -9.21 -1.46
CA GLN A 66 8.78 -8.99 -0.45
C GLN A 66 9.32 -10.33 0.09
N GLN A 67 8.43 -11.25 0.49
CA GLN A 67 8.84 -12.58 0.93
C GLN A 67 9.60 -13.35 -0.14
N ALA A 68 9.19 -13.24 -1.41
CA ALA A 68 9.89 -13.90 -2.52
C ALA A 68 11.33 -13.38 -2.66
N LEU A 69 11.52 -12.07 -2.62
CA LEU A 69 12.83 -11.43 -2.71
C LEU A 69 13.71 -11.78 -1.50
N GLU A 70 13.16 -11.75 -0.29
CA GLU A 70 13.87 -12.12 0.94
C GLU A 70 14.30 -13.59 0.95
N ALA A 71 13.50 -14.48 0.33
CA ALA A 71 13.83 -15.89 0.16
C ALA A 71 14.73 -16.18 -1.06
N GLY A 72 15.20 -15.14 -1.77
CA GLY A 72 16.10 -15.28 -2.92
C GLY A 72 15.45 -15.79 -4.21
N PHE A 73 14.12 -15.74 -4.30
CA PHE A 73 13.41 -16.05 -5.55
C PHE A 73 13.50 -14.88 -6.53
N GLU A 74 13.53 -15.23 -7.82
CA GLU A 74 13.44 -14.24 -8.88
C GLU A 74 11.99 -13.74 -9.04
N VAL A 75 11.83 -12.42 -9.10
CA VAL A 75 10.57 -11.75 -9.40
C VAL A 75 10.78 -10.93 -10.67
N LEU A 76 9.90 -11.09 -11.65
CA LEU A 76 10.06 -10.49 -12.98
C LEU A 76 8.89 -9.58 -13.31
N PHE A 77 9.19 -8.42 -13.88
CA PHE A 77 8.25 -7.64 -14.66
C PHE A 77 8.26 -8.13 -16.12
N VAL A 78 7.08 -8.45 -16.65
CA VAL A 78 6.89 -8.96 -18.01
C VAL A 78 6.03 -7.97 -18.81
N PRO A 79 6.61 -7.12 -19.68
CA PRO A 79 5.86 -6.07 -20.39
C PRO A 79 4.83 -6.58 -21.41
N GLN A 80 4.94 -7.86 -21.80
CA GLN A 80 3.98 -8.53 -22.67
C GLN A 80 2.75 -9.03 -21.93
N ALA A 81 2.82 -9.21 -20.60
CA ALA A 81 1.67 -9.56 -19.77
C ALA A 81 0.79 -8.33 -19.61
N ARG A 82 -0.15 -8.13 -20.54
CA ARG A 82 -1.03 -6.96 -20.59
C ARG A 82 -2.45 -7.33 -20.18
N VAL A 83 -3.10 -6.44 -19.45
CA VAL A 83 -4.52 -6.55 -19.12
C VAL A 83 -5.18 -5.18 -19.20
N ALA A 84 -6.44 -5.15 -19.63
CA ALA A 84 -7.29 -3.97 -19.53
C ALA A 84 -8.02 -4.00 -18.18
N HIS A 85 -7.80 -2.99 -17.35
CA HIS A 85 -8.48 -2.87 -16.06
C HIS A 85 -9.76 -2.06 -16.21
N ASN A 86 -10.90 -2.68 -15.93
CA ASN A 86 -12.16 -1.97 -15.85
C ASN A 86 -12.22 -1.14 -14.55
N VAL A 87 -12.24 0.18 -14.68
CA VAL A 87 -12.33 1.10 -13.55
C VAL A 87 -13.79 1.36 -13.23
N ALA A 88 -14.26 0.81 -12.11
CA ALA A 88 -15.63 0.99 -11.66
C ALA A 88 -15.96 2.49 -11.43
N PRO A 89 -17.18 2.96 -11.78
CA PRO A 89 -17.52 4.39 -11.77
C PRO A 89 -17.30 5.09 -10.42
N GLU A 90 -17.48 4.38 -9.30
CA GLU A 90 -17.26 4.93 -7.97
C GLU A 90 -15.80 5.37 -7.73
N ARG A 91 -14.84 4.81 -8.48
CA ARG A 91 -13.41 5.15 -8.39
C ARG A 91 -13.06 6.47 -9.08
N LEU A 92 -13.99 7.06 -9.82
CA LEU A 92 -13.81 8.35 -10.49
C LEU A 92 -14.08 9.53 -9.55
N TYR A 93 -14.63 9.29 -8.36
CA TYR A 93 -14.94 10.34 -7.39
C TYR A 93 -13.81 10.57 -6.40
N ARG A 94 -13.55 11.85 -6.06
CA ARG A 94 -12.55 12.27 -5.06
C ARG A 94 -12.64 11.51 -3.73
N ARG A 95 -13.87 11.25 -3.25
CA ARG A 95 -14.12 10.49 -2.01
C ARG A 95 -13.48 9.10 -2.02
N TRP A 96 -13.42 8.46 -3.19
CA TRP A 96 -12.85 7.12 -3.31
C TRP A 96 -11.33 7.17 -3.13
N PHE A 97 -10.64 8.14 -3.74
CA PHE A 97 -9.18 8.29 -3.57
C PHE A 97 -8.78 8.56 -2.11
N LEU A 98 -9.52 9.41 -1.40
CA LEU A 98 -9.28 9.65 0.03
C LEU A 98 -9.47 8.36 0.83
N ARG A 99 -10.61 7.66 0.63
CA ARG A 99 -10.86 6.38 1.31
C ARG A 99 -9.80 5.34 0.98
N ARG A 100 -9.43 5.21 -0.29
CA ARG A 100 -8.40 4.27 -0.77
C ARG A 100 -7.04 4.57 -0.14
N SER A 101 -6.67 5.85 -0.05
CA SER A 101 -5.40 6.29 0.54
C SER A 101 -5.34 6.03 2.04
N TRP A 102 -6.43 6.28 2.77
CA TRP A 102 -6.52 5.92 4.19
C TRP A 102 -6.22 4.43 4.41
N TRP A 103 -6.90 3.57 3.64
CA TRP A 103 -6.67 2.12 3.73
C TRP A 103 -5.29 1.69 3.21
N GLN A 104 -4.70 2.41 2.24
CA GLN A 104 -3.29 2.19 1.87
C GLN A 104 -2.38 2.45 3.07
N GLY A 105 -2.59 3.55 3.79
CA GLY A 105 -1.83 3.89 4.99
C GLY A 105 -1.89 2.80 6.06
N ILE A 106 -3.09 2.31 6.35
CA ILE A 106 -3.30 1.19 7.27
C ILE A 106 -2.56 -0.07 6.79
N SER A 107 -2.69 -0.39 5.50
CA SER A 107 -2.09 -1.59 4.90
C SER A 107 -0.56 -1.55 4.92
N GLU A 108 0.05 -0.39 4.64
CA GLU A 108 1.51 -0.20 4.78
C GLU A 108 1.96 -0.42 6.22
N CYS A 109 1.25 0.16 7.20
CA CYS A 109 1.60 0.00 8.60
C CYS A 109 1.49 -1.47 9.05
N TYR A 110 0.43 -2.15 8.62
CA TYR A 110 0.22 -3.55 8.96
C TYR A 110 1.28 -4.45 8.31
N ARG A 111 1.65 -4.20 7.05
CA ARG A 111 2.76 -4.90 6.39
C ARG A 111 4.10 -4.68 7.10
N GLU A 112 4.42 -3.44 7.48
CA GLU A 112 5.64 -3.17 8.26
C GLU A 112 5.60 -3.85 9.64
N HIS A 113 4.42 -4.03 10.24
CA HIS A 113 4.25 -4.82 11.45
C HIS A 113 4.54 -6.31 11.23
N LEU A 114 4.00 -6.90 10.16
CA LEU A 114 4.27 -8.30 9.77
C LEU A 114 5.75 -8.56 9.49
N SER A 115 6.43 -7.63 8.81
CA SER A 115 7.85 -7.73 8.51
C SER A 115 8.75 -7.28 9.67
N HIS A 116 8.21 -6.99 10.85
CA HIS A 116 8.95 -6.51 12.02
C HIS A 116 9.77 -5.22 11.78
N THR A 117 9.38 -4.41 10.81
CA THR A 117 10.03 -3.13 10.46
C THR A 117 9.30 -1.91 11.01
N LEU A 118 8.09 -2.07 11.56
CA LEU A 118 7.35 -0.99 12.22
C LEU A 118 8.07 -0.55 13.50
N THR A 119 8.53 0.71 13.52
CA THR A 119 9.20 1.32 14.67
C THR A 119 8.64 2.71 14.99
N GLY A 120 8.97 3.23 16.18
CA GLY A 120 8.66 4.62 16.54
C GLY A 120 9.30 5.64 15.58
N GLN A 121 10.51 5.37 15.08
CA GLN A 121 11.17 6.20 14.09
C GLN A 121 10.41 6.19 12.74
N ARG A 122 9.93 5.03 12.29
CA ARG A 122 9.08 4.93 11.09
C ARG A 122 7.80 5.77 11.25
N LEU A 123 7.15 5.70 12.41
CA LEU A 123 5.99 6.55 12.71
C LEU A 123 6.31 8.05 12.65
N GLN A 124 7.44 8.48 13.21
CA GLN A 124 7.88 9.88 13.14
C GLN A 124 8.10 10.33 11.69
N VAL A 125 8.80 9.53 10.88
CA VAL A 125 9.01 9.82 9.45
C VAL A 125 7.67 9.97 8.73
N ARG A 126 6.71 9.08 8.98
CA ARG A 126 5.38 9.14 8.35
C ARG A 126 4.56 10.33 8.84
N GLY A 127 4.73 10.74 10.11
CA GLY A 127 4.20 12.00 10.64
C GLY A 127 4.78 13.25 9.96
N LEU A 128 6.08 13.28 9.70
CA LEU A 128 6.71 14.36 8.94
C LEU A 128 6.23 14.39 7.48
N CYS A 129 6.06 13.22 6.86
CA CYS A 129 5.47 13.10 5.53
C CYS A 129 4.02 13.62 5.48
N LEU A 130 3.21 13.35 6.51
CA LEU A 130 1.86 13.90 6.66
C LEU A 130 1.91 15.44 6.64
N LEU A 131 2.72 16.05 7.51
CA LEU A 131 2.87 17.51 7.58
C LEU A 131 3.35 18.09 6.25
N ARG A 132 4.35 17.46 5.62
CA ARG A 132 4.87 17.86 4.31
C ARG A 132 3.79 17.83 3.23
N GLY A 133 2.95 16.79 3.22
CA GLY A 133 1.82 16.68 2.29
C GLY A 133 0.81 17.82 2.48
N LEU A 134 0.46 18.15 3.72
CA LEU A 134 -0.44 19.27 4.04
C LEU A 134 0.14 20.62 3.61
N VAL A 135 1.42 20.88 3.89
CA VAL A 135 2.11 22.11 3.46
C VAL A 135 2.14 22.21 1.94
N LYS A 136 2.43 21.12 1.22
CA LYS A 136 2.38 21.10 -0.25
C LYS A 136 0.96 21.37 -0.76
N ALA A 137 -0.07 20.78 -0.15
CA ALA A 137 -1.46 21.04 -0.52
C ALA A 137 -1.84 22.52 -0.36
N LEU A 138 -1.38 23.18 0.69
CA LEU A 138 -1.60 24.63 0.89
C LEU A 138 -0.85 25.45 -0.17
N LYS A 139 0.41 25.11 -0.45
CA LYS A 139 1.22 25.82 -1.48
C LYS A 139 0.65 25.65 -2.90
N SER A 140 0.06 24.50 -3.20
CA SER A 140 -0.55 24.21 -4.50
C SER A 140 -1.98 24.78 -4.65
N TRP A 141 -2.36 25.83 -3.92
CA TRP A 141 -3.73 26.38 -3.98
C TRP A 141 -4.20 26.71 -5.40
N GLN A 142 -3.30 27.17 -6.26
CA GLN A 142 -3.59 27.54 -7.66
C GLN A 142 -3.77 26.33 -8.59
N ASP A 143 -3.32 25.13 -8.19
CA ASP A 143 -3.50 23.88 -8.96
C ASP A 143 -4.39 22.92 -8.14
N PRO A 144 -5.71 22.89 -8.41
CA PRO A 144 -6.63 22.03 -7.68
C PRO A 144 -6.30 20.54 -7.79
N ALA A 145 -5.71 20.09 -8.90
CA ALA A 145 -5.39 18.68 -9.11
C ALA A 145 -4.18 18.27 -8.27
N LEU A 146 -3.09 19.03 -8.33
CA LEU A 146 -1.91 18.79 -7.51
C LEU A 146 -2.20 19.00 -6.01
N ARG A 147 -3.02 19.98 -5.66
CA ARG A 147 -3.51 20.15 -4.28
C ARG A 147 -4.25 18.92 -3.79
N PHE A 148 -5.18 18.40 -4.60
CA PHE A 148 -5.93 17.20 -4.24
C PHE A 148 -5.02 15.98 -4.10
N GLU A 149 -4.06 15.80 -5.00
CA GLU A 149 -3.05 14.74 -4.91
C GLU A 149 -2.26 14.80 -3.60
N ASN A 150 -1.78 15.99 -3.22
CA ASN A 150 -1.07 16.20 -1.95
C ASN A 150 -1.96 15.92 -0.72
N LEU A 151 -3.26 16.25 -0.78
CA LEU A 151 -4.22 15.91 0.27
C LEU A 151 -4.45 14.40 0.37
N VAL A 152 -4.57 13.71 -0.77
CA VAL A 152 -4.69 12.24 -0.81
C VAL A 152 -3.44 11.60 -0.21
N TYR A 153 -2.24 12.06 -0.58
CA TYR A 153 -0.99 11.58 0.00
C TYR A 153 -0.95 11.78 1.52
N ALA A 154 -1.22 13.00 2.00
CA ALA A 154 -1.27 13.33 3.42
C ALA A 154 -2.25 12.42 4.18
N TYR A 155 -3.45 12.21 3.62
CA TYR A 155 -4.48 11.39 4.26
C TYR A 155 -4.07 9.91 4.41
N GLY A 156 -3.27 9.38 3.48
CA GLY A 156 -2.68 8.05 3.62
C GLY A 156 -1.61 7.99 4.72
N GLN A 157 -0.80 9.05 4.86
CA GLN A 157 0.14 9.15 5.98
C GLN A 157 -0.59 9.19 7.34
N LEU A 158 -1.73 9.89 7.41
CA LEU A 158 -2.57 9.90 8.60
C LEU A 158 -3.10 8.50 8.94
N GLY A 159 -3.61 7.75 7.95
CA GLY A 159 -4.07 6.37 8.14
C GLY A 159 -2.95 5.46 8.66
N TYR A 160 -1.72 5.62 8.16
CA TYR A 160 -0.55 4.91 8.65
C TYR A 160 -0.26 5.23 10.13
N VAL A 161 -0.14 6.52 10.47
CA VAL A 161 0.19 6.96 11.83
C VAL A 161 -0.87 6.50 12.82
N PHE A 162 -2.15 6.64 12.46
CA PHE A 162 -3.26 6.15 13.27
C PHE A 162 -3.17 4.64 13.54
N SER A 163 -2.86 3.84 12.52
CA SER A 163 -2.69 2.40 12.66
C SER A 163 -1.49 2.05 13.54
N GLY A 164 -0.34 2.66 13.32
CA GLY A 164 0.88 2.31 14.06
C GLY A 164 0.83 2.76 15.53
N LEU A 165 0.16 3.87 15.85
CA LEU A 165 -0.11 4.25 17.24
C LEU A 165 -0.92 3.18 17.97
N ARG A 166 -1.86 2.50 17.30
CA ARG A 166 -2.62 1.40 17.89
C ARG A 166 -1.78 0.14 18.12
N HIS A 167 -0.82 -0.15 17.22
CA HIS A 167 0.07 -1.31 17.37
C HIS A 167 1.14 -1.09 18.45
N LEU A 168 1.63 0.14 18.62
CA LEU A 168 2.64 0.48 19.62
C LEU A 168 2.05 0.87 20.98
N ALA A 169 0.75 1.12 21.06
CA ALA A 169 0.09 1.38 22.33
C ALA A 169 0.21 0.14 23.25
N PRO A 170 0.53 0.31 24.54
CA PRO A 170 0.56 -0.80 25.47
C PRO A 170 -0.81 -1.48 25.52
N ARG A 171 -0.85 -2.79 25.27
CA ARG A 171 -2.09 -3.56 25.43
C ARG A 171 -2.52 -3.48 26.90
N PRO A 172 -3.79 -3.20 27.22
CA PRO A 172 -4.26 -3.28 28.58
C PRO A 172 -3.97 -4.68 29.11
N ARG A 173 -3.34 -4.77 30.30
CA ARG A 173 -3.09 -6.06 30.96
C ARG A 173 -4.42 -6.80 31.05
N ALA A 174 -4.47 -8.03 30.53
CA ALA A 174 -5.62 -8.90 30.73
C ALA A 174 -5.87 -8.97 32.24
N ARG A 175 -7.11 -8.65 32.65
CA ARG A 175 -7.54 -8.92 34.02
C ARG A 175 -7.46 -10.44 34.17
N THR A 176 -6.52 -10.93 34.96
CA THR A 176 -6.58 -12.29 35.48
C THR A 176 -7.84 -12.36 36.33
N CYS A 177 -8.86 -13.08 35.85
CA CYS A 177 -10.00 -13.42 36.71
C CYS A 177 -9.48 -14.21 37.92
N PRO A 178 -9.95 -13.91 39.14
CA PRO A 178 -9.62 -14.65 40.34
C PRO A 178 -10.16 -16.08 40.30
#